data_AF-A0A075G3X5-F1
#
_entry.id   AF-A0A075G3X5-F1
#
_cell.length_a   1.000
_cell.length_b   1.000
_cell.length_c   1.000
_cell.angle_alpha   90.00
_cell.angle_beta   90.00
_cell.angle_gamma   90.00
#
_symmetry.space_group_name_H-M   'P 1'
#
loop_
_entity.id
_entity.type
_entity.pdbx_description
1 polymer ?
#
loop_
_entity_poly.entity_id
_entity_poly.type
_entity_poly.pdbx_seq_one_letter_code
_entity_poly.pdbx_strand_id
1 'polypeptide(L)'
;MSQVIIAKFGGSTIGVDGISIPIIIQRINSISKDAKVVAVFSAPLTVIEGKRTSLTDVALDLGNRAKDGKSSDLIILRKTYEKY
;
A
#
# COMPACT_ATOMS: atom_id res chain seq x y z
N MET A 1 1.53 -0.22 -32.58
CA MET A 1 0.70 -0.22 -31.35
C MET A 1 1.66 -0.13 -30.17
N SER A 2 1.54 0.84 -29.26
CA SER A 2 2.49 0.97 -28.14
C SER A 2 2.30 -0.19 -27.16
N GLN A 3 3.38 -0.84 -26.73
CA GLN A 3 3.33 -1.87 -25.68
C GLN A 3 2.72 -1.30 -24.40
N VAL A 4 1.85 -2.06 -23.75
CA VAL A 4 1.28 -1.73 -22.43
C VAL A 4 1.89 -2.68 -21.40
N ILE A 5 2.43 -2.15 -20.32
CA ILE A 5 3.06 -2.91 -19.24
C ILE A 5 2.27 -2.71 -17.94
N ILE A 6 1.98 -3.81 -17.26
CA ILE A 6 1.38 -3.79 -15.91
C ILE A 6 2.52 -3.98 -14.90
N ALA A 7 2.82 -2.94 -14.12
CA ALA A 7 3.85 -2.99 -13.08
C ALA A 7 3.18 -3.15 -11.71
N LYS A 8 3.24 -4.35 -11.13
CA LYS A 8 2.66 -4.66 -9.82
C LYS A 8 3.70 -4.50 -8.70
N PHE A 9 3.36 -3.70 -7.69
CA PHE A 9 4.17 -3.49 -6.49
C PHE A 9 3.47 -4.06 -5.26
N GLY A 10 4.18 -4.89 -4.50
CA GLY A 10 3.70 -5.43 -3.22
C GLY A 10 3.80 -4.39 -2.10
N GLY A 11 3.08 -4.61 -1.00
CA GLY A 11 3.13 -3.72 0.17
C GLY A 11 4.53 -3.61 0.78
N SER A 12 5.29 -4.72 0.76
CA SER A 12 6.69 -4.74 1.20
C SER A 12 7.61 -3.91 0.31
N THR A 13 7.34 -3.87 -0.99
CA THR A 13 8.10 -3.07 -1.97
C THR A 13 7.87 -1.58 -1.78
N ILE A 14 6.67 -1.18 -1.37
CA ILE A 14 6.33 0.22 -1.02
C ILE A 14 7.10 0.67 0.24
N GLY A 15 7.41 -0.30 1.11
CA GLY A 15 8.12 -0.07 2.37
C GLY A 15 7.19 0.37 3.49
N VAL A 16 7.73 0.44 4.71
CA VAL A 16 7.00 0.98 5.86
C VAL A 16 6.73 2.45 5.59
N ASP A 17 5.47 2.86 5.74
CA ASP A 17 5.02 4.23 5.48
C ASP A 17 5.47 4.75 4.09
N GLY A 18 5.58 3.90 3.07
CA GLY A 18 5.85 4.38 1.70
C GLY A 18 7.28 4.85 1.43
N ILE A 19 8.27 4.56 2.29
CA ILE A 19 9.66 5.01 2.12
C ILE A 19 10.29 4.70 0.75
N SER A 20 9.82 3.66 0.05
CA SER A 20 10.35 3.25 -1.25
C SER A 20 9.58 3.81 -2.45
N ILE A 21 8.53 4.62 -2.24
CA ILE A 21 7.75 5.26 -3.32
C ILE A 21 8.64 6.04 -4.31
N PRO A 22 9.62 6.87 -3.88
CA PRO A 22 10.47 7.59 -4.82
C PRO A 22 11.22 6.66 -5.79
N ILE A 23 11.73 5.54 -5.28
CA ILE A 23 12.44 4.53 -6.10
C ILE A 23 11.46 3.82 -7.04
N ILE A 24 10.23 3.54 -6.60
CA ILE A 24 9.20 2.95 -7.45
C ILE A 24 8.83 3.89 -8.60
N ILE A 25 8.66 5.19 -8.32
CA ILE A 25 8.39 6.21 -9.35
C ILE A 25 9.54 6.27 -10.37
N GLN A 26 10.80 6.25 -9.91
CA GLN A 26 11.95 6.20 -10.82
C GLN A 26 11.91 4.97 -11.74
N ARG A 27 11.54 3.80 -11.23
CA ARG A 27 11.40 2.58 -12.03
C ARG A 27 10.27 2.69 -13.05
N ILE A 28 9.10 3.18 -12.63
CA ILE A 28 7.96 3.40 -13.54
C ILE A 28 8.36 4.36 -14.66
N ASN A 29 9.02 5.48 -14.32
CA ASN A 29 9.48 6.48 -15.29
C ASN A 29 10.52 5.93 -16.27
N SER A 30 11.34 4.97 -15.84
CA SER A 30 12.28 4.29 -16.73
C SER A 30 11.56 3.38 -17.73
N ILE A 31 10.56 2.63 -17.28
CA ILE A 31 9.76 1.74 -18.14
C ILE A 31 8.88 2.56 -19.10
N SER A 32 8.37 3.71 -18.64
CA SER A 32 7.48 4.56 -19.41
C SER A 32 8.15 5.27 -20.60
N LYS A 33 9.48 5.15 -20.74
CA LYS A 33 10.22 5.65 -21.91
C LYS A 33 9.83 4.90 -23.19
N ASP A 34 9.58 3.60 -23.08
CA ASP A 34 9.39 2.70 -24.22
C ASP A 34 7.98 2.08 -24.27
N ALA A 35 7.19 2.23 -23.20
CA ALA A 35 5.86 1.62 -23.08
C ALA A 35 4.87 2.49 -22.29
N LYS A 36 3.57 2.26 -22.46
CA LYS A 36 2.56 2.79 -21.53
C LYS A 36 2.52 1.91 -20.28
N VAL A 37 2.56 2.50 -19.09
CA VAL A 37 2.61 1.74 -17.83
C VAL A 37 1.31 1.92 -17.05
N VAL A 38 0.73 0.79 -16.61
CA VAL A 38 -0.30 0.75 -15.57
C VAL A 38 0.36 0.22 -14.30
N ALA A 39 0.55 1.09 -13.31
CA ALA A 39 1.12 0.71 -12.03
C ALA A 39 0.03 0.28 -11.05
N VAL A 40 0.20 -0.87 -10.41
CA VAL A 40 -0.77 -1.45 -9.46
C VAL A 40 -0.09 -1.63 -8.11
N PHE A 41 -0.68 -1.09 -7.05
CA PHE A 41 -0.09 -1.06 -5.71
C PHE A 41 -0.96 -1.86 -4.72
N SER A 42 -0.32 -2.69 -3.91
CA SER A 42 -0.96 -3.25 -2.71
C SER A 42 -1.00 -2.20 -1.58
N ALA A 43 -1.76 -2.48 -0.52
CA ALA A 43 -1.71 -1.65 0.68
C ALA A 43 -0.29 -1.63 1.29
N PRO A 44 0.16 -0.47 1.81
CA PRO A 44 1.50 -0.34 2.39
C PRO A 44 1.65 -1.14 3.67
N LEU A 45 2.91 -1.35 4.05
CA LEU A 45 3.24 -1.76 5.42
C LEU A 45 3.22 -0.54 6.34
N THR A 46 2.86 -0.76 7.59
CA THR A 46 2.87 0.25 8.65
C THR A 46 3.40 -0.36 9.94
N VAL A 47 3.53 0.47 10.98
CA VAL A 47 3.91 0.06 12.33
C VAL A 47 2.80 0.44 13.28
N ILE A 48 2.24 -0.58 13.94
CA ILE A 48 1.20 -0.41 14.96
C ILE A 48 1.73 -1.05 16.23
N GLU A 49 1.75 -0.30 17.33
CA GLU A 49 2.23 -0.77 18.63
C GLU A 49 3.65 -1.38 18.56
N GLY A 50 4.52 -0.81 17.71
CA GLY A 50 5.89 -1.29 17.51
C GLY A 50 6.02 -2.54 16.62
N LYS A 51 4.90 -3.12 16.18
CA LYS A 51 4.90 -4.28 15.29
C LYS A 51 4.69 -3.87 13.83
N ARG A 52 5.54 -4.38 12.95
CA ARG A 52 5.37 -4.25 11.50
C ARG A 52 4.17 -5.08 11.05
N THR A 53 3.22 -4.45 10.38
CA THR A 53 2.01 -5.10 9.86
C THR A 53 1.61 -4.49 8.52
N SER A 54 0.72 -5.15 7.76
CA SER A 54 0.13 -4.55 6.55
C SER A 54 -1.19 -3.88 6.89
N LEU A 55 -1.54 -2.80 6.18
CA LEU A 55 -2.87 -2.20 6.32
C LEU A 55 -4.00 -3.17 5.93
N THR A 56 -3.72 -4.14 5.06
CA THR A 56 -4.67 -5.22 4.75
C THR A 56 -5.00 -6.04 6.00
N ASP A 57 -3.98 -6.47 6.75
CA ASP A 57 -4.19 -7.26 7.96
C ASP A 57 -4.93 -6.47 9.04
N VAL A 58 -4.64 -5.16 9.14
CA VAL A 58 -5.35 -4.25 10.05
C VAL A 58 -6.82 -4.15 9.69
N ALA A 59 -7.14 -3.97 8.40
CA ALA A 59 -8.52 -3.93 7.94
C ALA A 59 -9.27 -5.26 8.20
N LEU A 60 -8.59 -6.39 8.02
CA LEU A 60 -9.15 -7.71 8.33
C LEU A 60 -9.42 -7.90 9.83
N ASP A 61 -8.51 -7.46 10.70
CA ASP A 61 -8.71 -7.51 12.15
C ASP A 61 -9.89 -6.63 12.58
N LEU A 62 -9.98 -5.40 12.07
CA LEU A 62 -11.12 -4.51 12.31
C LEU A 62 -12.44 -5.15 11.85
N GLY A 63 -12.46 -5.77 10.67
CA GLY A 63 -13.63 -6.49 10.18
C GLY A 63 -14.03 -7.68 11.06
N ASN A 64 -13.06 -8.44 11.56
CA ASN A 64 -13.32 -9.54 12.49
C ASN A 64 -13.88 -9.05 13.84
N ARG A 65 -13.37 -7.92 14.35
CA ARG A 65 -13.90 -7.30 15.58
C ARG A 65 -15.33 -6.81 15.40
N ALA A 66 -15.63 -6.16 14.27
CA ALA A 66 -16.97 -5.69 13.95
C ALA A 66 -17.97 -6.86 13.83
N LYS A 67 -17.55 -7.97 13.21
CA LYS A 67 -18.32 -9.22 13.15
C LYS A 67 -18.68 -9.75 14.54
N ASP A 68 -17.79 -9.61 15.53
CA ASP A 68 -18.03 -10.00 16.92
C ASP A 68 -18.87 -8.97 17.72
N GLY A 69 -19.40 -7.92 17.07
CA GLY A 69 -20.13 -6.84 17.74
C GLY A 69 -19.26 -5.88 18.56
N LYS A 70 -17.94 -5.93 18.40
CA LYS A 70 -17.01 -5.03 19.09
C LYS A 70 -16.87 -3.73 18.32
N SER A 71 -16.72 -2.63 19.05
CA SER A 71 -16.36 -1.34 18.45
C SER A 71 -14.97 -1.43 17.78
N SER A 72 -14.92 -0.96 16.54
CA SER A 72 -13.72 -0.92 15.70
C SER A 72 -13.66 0.46 15.04
N ASP A 73 -12.62 1.22 15.35
CA ASP A 73 -12.41 2.55 14.75
C ASP A 73 -11.46 2.44 13.54
N LEU A 74 -11.82 3.10 12.45
CA LEU A 74 -11.04 3.17 11.22
C LEU A 74 -9.97 4.26 11.25
N ILE A 75 -9.87 5.04 12.34
CA ILE A 75 -8.85 6.09 12.54
C ILE A 75 -7.45 5.59 12.17
N ILE A 76 -7.11 4.35 12.52
CA ILE A 76 -5.76 3.82 12.25
C ILE A 76 -5.47 3.67 10.75
N LEU A 77 -6.45 3.24 9.96
CA LEU A 77 -6.32 3.16 8.50
C LEU A 77 -6.17 4.56 7.90
N ARG A 78 -7.03 5.48 8.35
CA ARG A 78 -7.05 6.88 7.89
C ARG A 78 -5.71 7.57 8.14
N LYS A 79 -5.19 7.49 9.37
CA LYS A 79 -3.93 8.13 9.78
C LYS A 79 -2.73 7.70 8.93
N THR A 80 -2.68 6.46 8.46
CA THR A 80 -1.57 6.00 7.63
C THR A 80 -1.57 6.69 6.25
N TYR A 81 -2.73 7.02 5.70
CA TYR A 81 -2.83 7.71 4.41
C TYR A 81 -2.74 9.24 4.52
N GLU A 82 -3.11 9.82 5.66
CA GLU A 82 -3.04 11.28 5.90
C GLU A 82 -1.64 11.79 6.28
N LYS A 83 -0.65 10.90 6.42
CA LYS A 83 0.70 11.27 6.82
C LYS A 83 1.47 12.01 5.70
N TYR A 84 0.90 12.11 4.51
CA TYR A 84 1.46 12.68 3.28
C TYR A 84 0.43 13.57 2.59
#